data_AF-M4RH45-F1
#
_entry.id   AF-M4RH45-F1
#
_cell.length_a   1.000
_cell.length_b   1.000
_cell.length_c   1.000
_cell.angle_alpha   90.00
_cell.angle_beta   90.00
_cell.angle_gamma   90.00
#
_symmetry.space_group_name_H-M   'P 1'
#
loop_
_entity.id
_entity.type
_entity.pdbx_description
1 polymer ?
#
loop_
_entity_poly.entity_id
_entity_poly.type
_entity_poly.pdbx_seq_one_letter_code
_entity_poly.pdbx_strand_id
1 'polypeptide(L)'
;MTETMQYNQAGHVNRQSDTFHTGRGSAAHHGGIGPAARIASWRWKPRVAHIQNAAAADVGRGSETMMTFARGDLFHAARWLKSGGHKAMVVTGFYIPQAERPAAESDGPAGAVELCEALRAIGSDAWLVSDEPCEPVIRAGASSRLPEDHVAIAPADAQHFERWIDAMRGLVNHHGIDTVIYIERVGPARDGNPRNMRGFDIDRWTAPLSRLTGLGLHVIGIGDGGNEIGMGRLDSIVIEDVVEHGERIACTVPADELIVSGTSNWGGHALVCAMYAMGCRRAAPLLDVAWHRSVLADVARAGGLDGVTMRNTPTVDGLSEERYYRQIRMMSDIARGRR
;
A
#
# COMPACT_ATOMS: atom_id res chain seq x y z
N MET A 1 -32.49 37.38 72.43
CA MET A 1 -31.21 37.10 71.73
C MET A 1 -31.52 37.20 70.25
N THR A 2 -31.75 38.43 69.76
CA THR A 2 -30.82 39.26 68.95
C THR A 2 -30.65 38.66 67.54
N GLU A 3 -31.40 39.15 66.54
CA GLU A 3 -31.08 40.29 65.62
C GLU A 3 -30.51 39.74 64.30
N THR A 4 -30.81 40.15 63.06
CA THR A 4 -31.79 41.08 62.44
C THR A 4 -31.87 40.72 60.94
N MET A 5 -33.00 41.05 60.31
CA MET A 5 -33.32 40.98 58.87
C MET A 5 -32.38 41.79 57.96
N GLN A 6 -32.32 41.44 56.66
CA GLN A 6 -32.67 42.37 55.56
C GLN A 6 -32.89 41.69 54.20
N TYR A 7 -33.98 42.12 53.53
CA TYR A 7 -34.39 41.89 52.14
C TYR A 7 -33.52 42.69 51.14
N ASN A 8 -33.37 42.27 49.87
CA ASN A 8 -34.23 42.71 48.74
C ASN A 8 -33.70 42.35 47.33
N GLN A 9 -34.67 41.97 46.48
CA GLN A 9 -34.88 42.16 45.02
C GLN A 9 -33.78 42.36 43.94
N ALA A 10 -34.15 41.75 42.80
CA ALA A 10 -34.02 42.19 41.39
C ALA A 10 -32.70 41.90 40.63
N GLY A 11 -32.85 41.31 39.45
CA GLY A 11 -31.78 41.20 38.46
C GLY A 11 -32.16 40.30 37.29
N HIS A 12 -32.80 40.87 36.27
CA HIS A 12 -32.89 40.32 34.92
C HIS A 12 -31.54 39.77 34.46
N VAL A 13 -31.45 38.48 34.14
CA VAL A 13 -30.29 37.95 33.40
C VAL A 13 -30.56 38.17 31.91
N ASN A 14 -29.86 39.18 31.40
CA ASN A 14 -29.80 39.59 30.01
C ASN A 14 -29.07 38.52 29.19
N ARG A 15 -29.58 38.23 27.98
CA ARG A 15 -28.87 37.45 26.96
C ARG A 15 -27.63 38.23 26.54
N GLN A 16 -26.45 37.63 26.70
CA GLN A 16 -25.29 38.00 25.90
C GLN A 16 -24.77 36.75 25.19
N SER A 17 -24.77 36.89 23.87
CA SER A 17 -24.14 36.05 22.88
C SER A 17 -22.64 36.03 23.08
N ASP A 18 -22.09 34.88 23.47
CA ASP A 18 -20.65 34.67 23.44
C ASP A 18 -20.22 34.21 22.06
N THR A 19 -19.45 35.11 21.47
CA THR A 19 -18.76 35.07 20.19
C THR A 19 -17.80 33.89 20.07
N PHE A 20 -17.85 33.22 18.92
CA PHE A 20 -16.85 32.28 18.44
C PHE A 20 -15.44 32.88 18.53
N HIS A 21 -14.60 32.30 19.39
CA HIS A 21 -13.17 32.56 19.41
C HIS A 21 -12.47 31.55 18.49
N THR A 22 -12.19 31.98 17.26
CA THR A 22 -11.34 31.24 16.33
C THR A 22 -9.90 31.29 16.81
N GLY A 23 -9.48 30.30 17.58
CA GLY A 23 -8.08 30.06 17.92
C GLY A 23 -7.29 29.70 16.66
N ARG A 24 -6.39 30.58 16.25
CA ARG A 24 -5.36 30.31 15.24
C ARG A 24 -4.43 29.21 15.77
N GLY A 25 -4.67 27.98 15.33
CA GLY A 25 -3.75 26.86 15.47
C GLY A 25 -2.59 27.01 14.50
N SER A 26 -1.38 26.93 15.07
CA SER A 26 -0.06 26.94 14.44
C SER A 26 -0.02 26.25 13.06
N ALA A 27 0.32 27.02 12.02
CA ALA A 27 0.66 26.49 10.71
C ALA A 27 1.92 25.61 10.84
N ALA A 28 1.74 24.30 10.72
CA ALA A 28 2.85 23.41 10.42
C ALA A 28 3.46 23.85 9.09
N HIS A 29 4.76 24.08 9.07
CA HIS A 29 5.52 24.36 7.86
C HIS A 29 5.47 23.12 6.95
N HIS A 30 4.45 23.01 6.10
CA HIS A 30 4.52 22.15 4.93
C HIS A 30 5.57 22.75 3.99
N GLY A 31 6.63 21.98 3.73
CA GLY A 31 7.60 22.23 2.66
C GLY A 31 6.89 22.15 1.31
N GLY A 32 6.09 23.16 0.99
CA GLY A 32 5.32 23.21 -0.25
C GLY A 32 6.24 23.45 -1.43
N ILE A 33 6.33 22.47 -2.32
CA ILE A 33 6.91 22.66 -3.65
C ILE A 33 6.16 23.77 -4.37
N GLY A 34 6.90 24.80 -4.82
CA GLY A 34 6.34 25.98 -5.47
C GLY A 34 5.56 25.68 -6.75
N PRO A 35 4.66 26.59 -7.20
CA PRO A 35 3.75 26.37 -8.33
C PRO A 35 4.43 25.94 -9.64
N ALA A 36 5.62 26.47 -9.94
CA ALA A 36 6.37 26.13 -11.15
C ALA A 36 6.86 24.67 -11.15
N ALA A 37 7.33 24.17 -10.00
CA ALA A 37 7.74 22.78 -9.85
C ALA A 37 6.54 21.82 -9.84
N ARG A 38 5.34 22.30 -9.46
CA ARG A 38 4.07 21.55 -9.59
C ARG A 38 3.63 21.36 -11.04
N ILE A 39 3.90 22.31 -11.95
CA ILE A 39 3.59 22.19 -13.39
C ILE A 39 4.65 21.33 -14.09
N ALA A 40 5.92 21.46 -13.72
CA ALA A 40 7.02 20.74 -14.36
C ALA A 40 6.92 19.21 -14.24
N SER A 41 6.25 18.66 -13.22
CA SER A 41 6.06 17.21 -13.08
C SER A 41 5.12 16.63 -14.14
N TRP A 42 4.17 17.42 -14.67
CA TRP A 42 3.19 16.96 -15.66
C TRP A 42 3.81 16.53 -16.99
N ARG A 43 5.02 17.00 -17.31
CA ARG A 43 5.77 16.54 -18.49
C ARG A 43 6.02 15.03 -18.48
N TRP A 44 6.02 14.42 -17.30
CA TRP A 44 6.23 12.97 -17.12
C TRP A 44 4.94 12.16 -17.23
N LYS A 45 3.77 12.80 -17.15
CA LYS A 45 2.47 12.11 -17.12
C LYS A 45 2.26 11.15 -18.31
N PRO A 46 2.60 11.50 -19.57
CA PRO A 46 2.46 10.56 -20.68
C PRO A 46 3.33 9.31 -20.52
N ARG A 47 4.57 9.46 -20.05
CA ARG A 47 5.47 8.33 -19.83
C ARG A 47 5.00 7.46 -18.67
N VAL A 48 4.55 8.07 -17.57
CA VAL A 48 4.01 7.33 -16.42
C VAL A 48 2.71 6.61 -16.79
N ALA A 49 1.84 7.22 -17.60
CA ALA A 49 0.65 6.55 -18.12
C ALA A 49 1.01 5.32 -18.97
N HIS A 50 2.09 5.38 -19.75
CA HIS A 50 2.57 4.21 -20.51
C HIS A 50 3.08 3.10 -19.58
N ILE A 51 3.78 3.46 -18.49
CA ILE A 51 4.17 2.50 -17.44
C ILE A 51 2.92 1.90 -16.78
N GLN A 52 1.90 2.71 -16.45
CA GLN A 52 0.65 2.24 -15.84
C GLN A 52 -0.08 1.23 -16.74
N ASN A 53 -0.20 1.53 -18.03
CA ASN A 53 -0.82 0.62 -18.99
C ASN A 53 -0.04 -0.70 -19.11
N ALA A 54 1.30 -0.65 -19.05
CA ALA A 54 2.10 -1.85 -19.00
C ALA A 54 1.84 -2.64 -17.71
N ALA A 55 1.87 -1.99 -16.54
CA ALA A 55 1.64 -2.66 -15.26
C ALA A 55 0.28 -3.37 -15.20
N ALA A 56 -0.75 -2.78 -15.82
CA ALA A 56 -2.12 -3.27 -15.83
C ALA A 56 -2.40 -4.37 -16.86
N ALA A 57 -1.40 -4.85 -17.62
CA ALA A 57 -1.62 -5.91 -18.61
C ALA A 57 -2.34 -7.11 -18.00
N ASP A 58 -3.44 -7.54 -18.61
CA ASP A 58 -4.33 -8.50 -17.97
C ASP A 58 -3.70 -9.90 -17.96
N VAL A 59 -3.88 -10.58 -16.84
CA VAL A 59 -3.45 -11.96 -16.60
C VAL A 59 -4.61 -12.94 -16.47
N GLY A 60 -5.84 -12.45 -16.58
CA GLY A 60 -7.07 -13.23 -16.45
C GLY A 60 -7.95 -12.82 -15.27
N ARG A 61 -7.71 -11.64 -14.69
CA ARG A 61 -8.47 -11.09 -13.54
C ARG A 61 -9.12 -9.75 -13.85
N GLY A 62 -8.97 -9.24 -15.09
CA GLY A 62 -9.61 -8.01 -15.54
C GLY A 62 -8.95 -6.73 -15.05
N SER A 63 -7.66 -6.80 -14.71
CA SER A 63 -6.87 -5.65 -14.25
C SER A 63 -6.83 -4.50 -15.26
N GLU A 64 -6.84 -4.78 -16.57
CA GLU A 64 -6.92 -3.75 -17.62
C GLU A 64 -8.23 -2.93 -17.51
N THR A 65 -9.35 -3.60 -17.25
CA THR A 65 -10.67 -2.98 -17.09
C THR A 65 -10.72 -2.18 -15.80
N MET A 66 -10.34 -2.79 -14.67
CA MET A 66 -10.32 -2.13 -13.37
C MET A 66 -9.39 -0.90 -13.35
N MET A 67 -8.23 -0.98 -13.99
CA MET A 67 -7.29 0.15 -14.10
C MET A 67 -7.91 1.38 -14.76
N THR A 68 -8.90 1.23 -15.66
CA THR A 68 -9.56 2.37 -16.30
C THR A 68 -10.19 3.35 -15.30
N PHE A 69 -10.63 2.85 -14.15
CA PHE A 69 -11.23 3.62 -13.05
C PHE A 69 -10.19 4.23 -12.12
N ALA A 70 -8.93 3.79 -12.18
CA ALA A 70 -7.80 4.31 -11.42
C ALA A 70 -6.74 5.02 -12.31
N ARG A 71 -7.15 5.49 -13.50
CA ARG A 71 -6.23 6.13 -14.46
C ARG A 71 -5.61 7.39 -13.89
N GLY A 72 -4.28 7.44 -13.92
CA GLY A 72 -3.50 8.58 -13.45
C GLY A 72 -3.05 8.48 -11.99
N ASP A 73 -3.62 7.57 -11.20
CA ASP A 73 -3.22 7.39 -9.79
C ASP A 73 -1.75 6.99 -9.65
N LEU A 74 -1.20 6.18 -10.58
CA LEU A 74 0.24 5.90 -10.59
C LEU A 74 1.09 7.19 -10.68
N PHE A 75 0.66 8.17 -11.47
CA PHE A 75 1.34 9.47 -11.57
C PHE A 75 1.21 10.28 -10.29
N HIS A 76 0.04 10.24 -9.64
CA HIS A 76 -0.21 10.95 -8.39
C HIS A 76 0.60 10.35 -7.23
N ALA A 77 0.58 9.02 -7.07
CA ALA A 77 1.39 8.28 -6.10
C ALA A 77 2.90 8.53 -6.30
N ALA A 78 3.42 8.38 -7.52
CA ALA A 78 4.83 8.63 -7.80
C ALA A 78 5.23 10.09 -7.55
N ARG A 79 4.32 11.03 -7.84
CA ARG A 79 4.52 12.44 -7.57
C ARG A 79 4.54 12.72 -6.07
N TRP A 80 3.61 12.15 -5.30
CA TRP A 80 3.57 12.24 -3.84
C TRP A 80 4.93 11.80 -3.27
N LEU A 81 5.32 10.54 -3.49
CA LEU A 81 6.54 9.97 -2.91
C LEU A 81 7.81 10.73 -3.29
N LYS A 82 7.90 11.23 -4.53
CA LYS A 82 9.05 12.04 -4.97
C LYS A 82 9.12 13.41 -4.27
N SER A 83 8.00 13.94 -3.81
CA SER A 83 7.85 15.36 -3.51
C SER A 83 8.33 15.82 -2.13
N GLY A 84 8.57 14.91 -1.17
CA GLY A 84 8.69 15.35 0.22
C GLY A 84 9.51 14.53 1.20
N GLY A 85 10.40 13.61 0.77
CA GLY A 85 11.10 12.75 1.74
C GLY A 85 10.14 11.92 2.59
N HIS A 86 8.99 11.57 1.99
CA HIS A 86 7.89 10.84 2.61
C HIS A 86 8.35 9.47 3.07
N LYS A 87 8.14 9.19 4.34
CA LYS A 87 8.49 7.92 4.95
C LYS A 87 7.28 7.01 4.97
N ALA A 88 7.47 5.76 4.60
CA ALA A 88 6.36 4.85 4.37
C ALA A 88 6.42 3.58 5.24
N MET A 89 5.26 3.09 5.65
CA MET A 89 5.08 1.67 5.92
C MET A 89 4.62 0.99 4.63
N VAL A 90 5.36 0.00 4.14
CA VAL A 90 4.99 -0.80 2.97
C VAL A 90 4.46 -2.14 3.44
N VAL A 91 3.15 -2.34 3.33
CA VAL A 91 2.41 -3.47 3.88
C VAL A 91 2.14 -4.50 2.80
N THR A 92 2.52 -5.75 3.02
CA THR A 92 2.29 -6.83 2.05
C THR A 92 2.08 -8.19 2.74
N GLY A 93 1.74 -9.20 1.95
CA GLY A 93 1.65 -10.59 2.37
C GLY A 93 0.23 -11.11 2.26
N PHE A 94 0.08 -12.20 1.52
CA PHE A 94 -1.17 -12.92 1.34
C PHE A 94 -0.93 -14.40 1.65
N TYR A 95 -1.56 -14.91 2.71
CA TYR A 95 -1.36 -16.30 3.13
C TYR A 95 -2.27 -17.26 2.36
N ILE A 96 -1.73 -18.40 1.91
CA ILE A 96 -2.49 -19.46 1.22
C ILE A 96 -2.70 -20.66 2.15
N PRO A 97 -3.75 -20.68 2.99
CA PRO A 97 -3.97 -21.77 3.94
C PRO A 97 -4.41 -23.09 3.28
N GLN A 98 -4.87 -23.07 2.03
CA GLN A 98 -5.37 -24.25 1.32
C GLN A 98 -4.29 -25.06 0.59
N ALA A 99 -3.06 -24.56 0.51
CA ALA A 99 -1.96 -25.28 -0.13
C ALA A 99 -1.56 -26.53 0.69
N GLU A 100 -0.96 -27.53 0.04
CA GLU A 100 -0.45 -28.74 0.74
C GLU A 100 0.56 -28.36 1.84
N ARG A 101 1.36 -27.33 1.57
CA ARG A 101 2.26 -26.69 2.55
C ARG A 101 1.93 -25.19 2.59
N PRO A 102 1.06 -24.76 3.51
CA PRO A 102 0.64 -23.37 3.61
C PRO A 102 1.80 -22.40 3.84
N ALA A 103 1.82 -21.32 3.06
CA ALA A 103 2.78 -20.23 3.17
C ALA A 103 2.20 -18.98 2.51
N ALA A 104 2.89 -17.84 2.64
CA ALA A 104 2.58 -16.66 1.86
C ALA A 104 2.85 -16.87 0.37
N GLU A 105 2.10 -16.16 -0.46
CA GLU A 105 2.32 -16.17 -1.90
C GLU A 105 3.51 -15.31 -2.33
N SER A 106 3.90 -15.48 -3.59
CA SER A 106 5.03 -14.80 -4.21
C SER A 106 4.68 -13.45 -4.82
N ASP A 107 3.38 -13.15 -5.02
CA ASP A 107 2.93 -11.82 -5.41
C ASP A 107 2.82 -10.89 -4.20
N GLY A 108 3.31 -9.65 -4.36
CA GLY A 108 3.43 -8.68 -3.28
C GLY A 108 4.85 -8.49 -2.71
N PRO A 109 5.49 -9.53 -2.12
CA PRO A 109 6.76 -9.37 -1.42
C PRO A 109 7.87 -8.73 -2.25
N ALA A 110 7.98 -9.07 -3.54
CA ALA A 110 9.05 -8.53 -4.38
C ALA A 110 8.84 -7.03 -4.66
N GLY A 111 7.62 -6.61 -5.00
CA GLY A 111 7.28 -5.21 -5.20
C GLY A 111 7.39 -4.40 -3.90
N ALA A 112 7.03 -4.99 -2.75
CA ALA A 112 7.12 -4.34 -1.45
C ALA A 112 8.57 -4.03 -1.06
N VAL A 113 9.46 -5.03 -1.22
CA VAL A 113 10.89 -4.86 -0.98
C VAL A 113 11.48 -3.83 -1.94
N GLU A 114 11.06 -3.85 -3.21
CA GLU A 114 11.52 -2.88 -4.22
C GLU A 114 11.17 -1.44 -3.81
N LEU A 115 9.95 -1.21 -3.32
CA LEU A 115 9.49 0.08 -2.86
C LEU A 115 10.27 0.56 -1.64
N CYS A 116 10.51 -0.32 -0.66
CA CYS A 116 11.32 0.02 0.51
C CYS A 116 12.75 0.42 0.11
N GLU A 117 13.40 -0.38 -0.74
CA GLU A 117 14.74 -0.06 -1.25
C GLU A 117 14.74 1.24 -2.06
N ALA A 118 13.75 1.46 -2.92
CA ALA A 118 13.65 2.66 -3.74
C ALA A 118 13.52 3.94 -2.90
N LEU A 119 12.65 3.93 -1.89
CA LEU A 119 12.44 5.06 -0.99
C LEU A 119 13.72 5.39 -0.21
N ARG A 120 14.40 4.38 0.33
CA ARG A 120 15.69 4.54 1.01
C ARG A 120 16.79 5.04 0.07
N ALA A 121 16.84 4.50 -1.14
CA ALA A 121 17.81 4.90 -2.16
C ALA A 121 17.66 6.38 -2.55
N ILE A 122 16.46 6.96 -2.49
CA ILE A 122 16.24 8.37 -2.84
C ILE A 122 16.40 9.32 -1.65
N GLY A 123 16.85 8.82 -0.49
CA GLY A 123 17.09 9.62 0.71
C GLY A 123 15.87 9.77 1.63
N SER A 124 14.82 8.98 1.40
CA SER A 124 13.71 8.81 2.35
C SER A 124 13.94 7.58 3.24
N ASP A 125 12.89 7.05 3.86
CA ASP A 125 12.92 5.82 4.63
C ASP A 125 11.63 5.00 4.48
N ALA A 126 11.72 3.70 4.73
CA ALA A 126 10.58 2.80 4.63
C ALA A 126 10.72 1.54 5.47
N TRP A 127 9.62 1.12 6.10
CA TRP A 127 9.49 -0.10 6.88
C TRP A 127 8.64 -1.10 6.12
N LEU A 128 9.15 -2.31 5.91
CA LEU A 128 8.36 -3.42 5.41
C LEU A 128 7.49 -3.97 6.54
N VAL A 129 6.20 -4.09 6.30
CA VAL A 129 5.21 -4.52 7.28
C VAL A 129 4.48 -5.74 6.74
N SER A 130 4.33 -6.78 7.57
CA SER A 130 3.51 -7.95 7.26
C SER A 130 2.99 -8.59 8.56
N ASP A 131 2.57 -9.84 8.52
CA ASP A 131 2.07 -10.59 9.66
C ASP A 131 2.76 -11.95 9.84
N GLU A 132 2.59 -12.53 11.02
CA GLU A 132 3.24 -13.78 11.44
C GLU A 132 3.08 -14.93 10.42
N PRO A 133 1.90 -15.20 9.83
CA PRO A 133 1.76 -16.26 8.83
C PRO A 133 2.65 -16.05 7.60
N CYS A 134 2.92 -14.80 7.23
CA CYS A 134 3.74 -14.45 6.07
C CYS A 134 5.22 -14.23 6.41
N GLU A 135 5.59 -14.10 7.69
CA GLU A 135 6.93 -13.71 8.17
C GLU A 135 8.09 -14.46 7.48
N PRO A 136 8.08 -15.80 7.33
CA PRO A 136 9.22 -16.52 6.75
C PRO A 136 9.55 -16.05 5.33
N VAL A 137 8.51 -15.85 4.51
CA VAL A 137 8.65 -15.40 3.11
C VAL A 137 9.05 -13.93 3.07
N ILE A 138 8.44 -13.10 3.90
CA ILE A 138 8.70 -11.65 3.96
C ILE A 138 10.12 -11.36 4.39
N ARG A 139 10.60 -11.99 5.46
CA ARG A 139 11.99 -11.83 5.91
C ARG A 139 12.99 -12.35 4.89
N ALA A 140 12.69 -13.43 4.19
CA ALA A 140 13.56 -13.95 3.14
C ALA A 140 13.68 -12.97 1.96
N GLY A 141 12.56 -12.39 1.50
CA GLY A 141 12.59 -11.35 0.47
C GLY A 141 13.35 -10.10 0.91
N ALA A 142 13.19 -9.68 2.16
CA ALA A 142 13.87 -8.51 2.73
C ALA A 142 15.35 -8.72 3.08
N SER A 143 15.77 -9.99 3.27
CA SER A 143 17.12 -10.33 3.72
C SER A 143 18.18 -9.74 2.81
N SER A 144 19.24 -9.19 3.38
CA SER A 144 20.35 -8.46 2.71
C SER A 144 19.96 -7.18 1.95
N ARG A 145 18.68 -6.81 1.93
CA ARG A 145 18.14 -5.64 1.21
C ARG A 145 17.66 -4.56 2.16
N LEU A 146 17.02 -4.95 3.25
CA LEU A 146 16.53 -4.06 4.30
C LEU A 146 17.22 -4.33 5.64
N PRO A 147 17.43 -3.30 6.47
CA PRO A 147 17.83 -3.50 7.86
C PRO A 147 16.79 -4.33 8.64
N GLU A 148 17.25 -5.11 9.61
CA GLU A 148 16.37 -5.98 10.42
C GLU A 148 15.31 -5.19 11.20
N ASP A 149 15.66 -4.01 11.70
CA ASP A 149 14.76 -3.07 12.41
C ASP A 149 13.79 -2.33 11.48
N HIS A 150 13.87 -2.56 10.16
CA HIS A 150 12.95 -2.04 9.15
C HIS A 150 11.96 -3.09 8.64
N VAL A 151 11.84 -4.23 9.36
CA VAL A 151 10.84 -5.26 9.10
C VAL A 151 9.98 -5.45 10.34
N ALA A 152 8.72 -5.02 10.27
CA ALA A 152 7.74 -5.16 11.35
C ALA A 152 6.72 -6.27 11.03
N ILE A 153 6.59 -7.23 11.94
CA ILE A 153 5.67 -8.37 11.79
C ILE A 153 4.57 -8.23 12.82
N ALA A 154 3.32 -8.15 12.35
CA ALA A 154 2.14 -8.08 13.20
C ALA A 154 1.75 -9.47 13.69
N PRO A 155 1.40 -9.60 14.98
CA PRO A 155 0.90 -10.84 15.51
C PRO A 155 -0.50 -11.16 14.96
N ALA A 156 -0.79 -12.45 14.78
CA ALA A 156 -2.10 -12.89 14.30
C ALA A 156 -3.17 -12.85 15.40
N ASP A 157 -2.79 -12.91 16.68
CA ASP A 157 -3.76 -12.86 17.78
C ASP A 157 -4.17 -11.44 18.15
N ALA A 158 -5.44 -11.26 18.49
CA ALA A 158 -6.03 -9.94 18.72
C ALA A 158 -5.38 -9.16 19.87
N GLN A 159 -5.00 -9.83 20.97
CA GLN A 159 -4.49 -9.14 22.16
C GLN A 159 -3.08 -8.59 21.93
N HIS A 160 -2.21 -9.36 21.28
CA HIS A 160 -0.88 -8.88 20.90
C HIS A 160 -0.98 -7.88 19.76
N PHE A 161 -1.97 -8.02 18.86
CA PHE A 161 -2.19 -7.07 17.77
C PHE A 161 -2.51 -5.66 18.28
N GLU A 162 -3.36 -5.52 19.32
CA GLU A 162 -3.61 -4.19 19.91
C GLU A 162 -2.34 -3.53 20.44
N ARG A 163 -1.46 -4.29 21.10
CA ARG A 163 -0.17 -3.75 21.56
C ARG A 163 0.75 -3.40 20.39
N TRP A 164 0.72 -4.22 19.35
CA TRP A 164 1.52 -4.01 18.16
C TRP A 164 1.10 -2.75 17.40
N ILE A 165 -0.21 -2.52 17.20
CA ILE A 165 -0.71 -1.33 16.49
C ILE A 165 -0.44 -0.05 17.29
N ASP A 166 -0.48 -0.10 18.62
CA ASP A 166 -0.07 1.01 19.49
C ASP A 166 1.44 1.30 19.35
N ALA A 167 2.28 0.26 19.27
CA ALA A 167 3.70 0.41 18.99
C ALA A 167 3.95 1.03 17.59
N MET A 168 3.16 0.64 16.58
CA MET A 168 3.22 1.24 15.24
C MET A 168 2.83 2.72 15.25
N ARG A 169 1.84 3.12 16.06
CA ARG A 169 1.54 4.55 16.27
C ARG A 169 2.75 5.29 16.87
N GLY A 170 3.45 4.66 17.81
CA GLY A 170 4.71 5.17 18.36
C GLY A 170 5.80 5.34 17.29
N LEU A 171 6.02 4.31 16.47
CA LEU A 171 6.96 4.33 15.35
C LEU A 171 6.65 5.45 14.35
N VAL A 172 5.38 5.57 13.97
CA VAL A 172 4.86 6.61 13.07
C VAL A 172 5.21 8.00 13.61
N ASN A 173 4.90 8.27 14.87
CA ASN A 173 5.21 9.55 15.50
C ASN A 173 6.71 9.80 15.64
N HIS A 174 7.49 8.79 16.02
CA HIS A 174 8.93 8.93 16.25
C HIS A 174 9.70 9.23 14.97
N HIS A 175 9.39 8.51 13.89
CA HIS A 175 10.09 8.66 12.62
C HIS A 175 9.44 9.70 11.69
N GLY A 176 8.23 10.17 12.00
CA GLY A 176 7.47 11.04 11.11
C GLY A 176 7.04 10.31 9.83
N ILE A 177 6.57 9.07 9.97
CA ILE A 177 5.98 8.31 8.86
C ILE A 177 4.65 8.96 8.51
N ASP A 178 4.44 9.25 7.24
CA ASP A 178 3.25 9.95 6.75
C ASP A 178 2.51 9.19 5.66
N THR A 179 3.04 8.04 5.24
CA THR A 179 2.51 7.25 4.14
C THR A 179 2.38 5.77 4.55
N VAL A 180 1.33 5.11 4.08
CA VAL A 180 1.21 3.65 4.07
C VAL A 180 0.94 3.19 2.64
N ILE A 181 1.69 2.18 2.19
CA ILE A 181 1.55 1.59 0.86
C ILE A 181 1.15 0.14 1.06
N TYR A 182 -0.06 -0.24 0.65
CA TYR A 182 -0.49 -1.63 0.62
C TYR A 182 -0.17 -2.24 -0.74
N ILE A 183 0.38 -3.44 -0.75
CA ILE A 183 0.69 -4.19 -1.97
C ILE A 183 0.40 -5.67 -1.74
N GLU A 184 -0.53 -6.23 -2.51
CA GLU A 184 -1.00 -7.61 -2.34
C GLU A 184 -1.33 -7.94 -0.88
N ARG A 185 -2.11 -7.05 -0.26
CA ARG A 185 -2.60 -7.27 1.08
C ARG A 185 -4.10 -7.33 1.08
N VAL A 186 -4.65 -8.51 1.35
CA VAL A 186 -6.09 -8.71 1.50
C VAL A 186 -6.69 -7.74 2.52
N GLY A 187 -7.86 -7.19 2.19
CA GLY A 187 -8.65 -6.36 3.08
C GLY A 187 -10.04 -6.92 3.33
N PRO A 188 -10.79 -6.33 4.27
CA PRO A 188 -12.12 -6.79 4.61
C PRO A 188 -13.11 -6.52 3.46
N ALA A 189 -13.94 -7.53 3.16
CA ALA A 189 -15.11 -7.41 2.31
C ALA A 189 -16.26 -6.69 3.05
N ARG A 190 -17.46 -6.62 2.43
CA ARG A 190 -18.64 -5.93 3.00
C ARG A 190 -19.09 -6.46 4.36
N ASP A 191 -18.84 -7.74 4.63
CA ASP A 191 -19.16 -8.39 5.91
C ASP A 191 -18.09 -8.20 6.98
N GLY A 192 -17.01 -7.49 6.66
CA GLY A 192 -15.88 -7.22 7.56
C GLY A 192 -14.76 -8.25 7.51
N ASN A 193 -14.92 -9.36 6.77
CA ASN A 193 -13.93 -10.44 6.77
C ASN A 193 -13.05 -10.39 5.50
N PRO A 194 -11.74 -10.64 5.62
CA PRO A 194 -10.87 -10.81 4.46
C PRO A 194 -11.17 -12.13 3.76
N ARG A 195 -11.24 -12.09 2.42
CA ARG A 195 -11.54 -13.26 1.60
C ARG A 195 -10.51 -13.46 0.51
N ASN A 196 -10.17 -14.71 0.22
CA ASN A 196 -9.36 -15.02 -0.95
C ASN A 196 -10.19 -14.96 -2.24
N MET A 197 -9.53 -15.06 -3.39
CA MET A 197 -10.16 -15.00 -4.71
C MET A 197 -11.25 -16.07 -4.95
N ARG A 198 -11.35 -17.11 -4.11
CA ARG A 198 -12.42 -18.13 -4.16
C ARG A 198 -13.59 -17.82 -3.22
N GLY A 199 -13.57 -16.64 -2.59
CA GLY A 199 -14.57 -16.21 -1.61
C GLY A 199 -14.43 -16.86 -0.24
N PHE A 200 -13.36 -17.62 0.03
CA PHE A 200 -13.15 -18.23 1.33
C PHE A 200 -12.67 -17.19 2.34
N ASP A 201 -13.26 -17.22 3.52
CA ASP A 201 -12.81 -16.44 4.67
C ASP A 201 -11.41 -16.90 5.10
N ILE A 202 -10.50 -15.96 5.22
CA ILE A 202 -9.12 -16.18 5.66
C ILE A 202 -8.72 -15.33 6.87
N ASP A 203 -9.70 -14.81 7.62
CA ASP A 203 -9.50 -13.95 8.80
C ASP A 203 -8.53 -14.57 9.82
N ARG A 204 -8.69 -15.87 10.07
CA ARG A 204 -7.83 -16.64 10.99
C ARG A 204 -6.33 -16.56 10.66
N TRP A 205 -5.95 -16.28 9.41
CA TRP A 205 -4.57 -16.20 8.96
C TRP A 205 -4.17 -14.79 8.51
N THR A 206 -4.98 -13.79 8.84
CA THR A 206 -4.83 -12.44 8.33
C THR A 206 -4.89 -11.45 9.49
N ALA A 207 -3.74 -10.91 9.90
CA ALA A 207 -3.77 -9.80 10.87
C ALA A 207 -4.55 -8.59 10.28
N PRO A 208 -5.33 -7.84 11.08
CA PRO A 208 -6.16 -6.73 10.59
C PRO A 208 -5.34 -5.46 10.28
N LEU A 209 -4.37 -5.58 9.38
CA LEU A 209 -3.44 -4.52 8.96
C LEU A 209 -4.11 -3.35 8.24
N SER A 210 -5.38 -3.50 7.81
CA SER A 210 -6.21 -2.38 7.35
C SER A 210 -6.37 -1.30 8.41
N ARG A 211 -6.23 -1.64 9.70
CA ARG A 211 -6.28 -0.66 10.81
C ARG A 211 -5.16 0.38 10.79
N LEU A 212 -4.06 0.15 10.06
CA LEU A 212 -3.03 1.18 9.88
C LEU A 212 -3.57 2.41 9.12
N THR A 213 -4.61 2.27 8.30
CA THR A 213 -5.31 3.42 7.68
C THR A 213 -5.91 4.38 8.71
N GLY A 214 -6.26 3.89 9.90
CA GLY A 214 -6.76 4.69 11.02
C GLY A 214 -5.72 5.55 11.72
N LEU A 215 -4.45 5.52 11.27
CA LEU A 215 -3.36 6.33 11.82
C LEU A 215 -3.23 7.70 11.14
N GLY A 216 -4.10 8.04 10.18
CA GLY A 216 -4.09 9.35 9.51
C GLY A 216 -2.95 9.51 8.50
N LEU A 217 -2.51 8.40 7.91
CA LEU A 217 -1.46 8.34 6.89
C LEU A 217 -2.07 8.53 5.50
N HIS A 218 -1.26 9.01 4.55
CA HIS A 218 -1.60 8.96 3.14
C HIS A 218 -1.55 7.51 2.64
N VAL A 219 -2.62 7.04 1.99
CA VAL A 219 -2.80 5.63 1.65
C VAL A 219 -2.63 5.40 0.15
N ILE A 220 -1.64 4.61 -0.23
CA ILE A 220 -1.48 4.10 -1.59
C ILE A 220 -1.83 2.61 -1.59
N GLY A 221 -2.73 2.18 -2.47
CA GLY A 221 -3.08 0.77 -2.66
C GLY A 221 -2.51 0.21 -3.95
N ILE A 222 -2.07 -1.04 -3.94
CA ILE A 222 -1.63 -1.81 -5.10
C ILE A 222 -2.27 -3.20 -5.00
N GLY A 223 -3.00 -3.60 -6.04
CA GLY A 223 -3.71 -4.87 -6.10
C GLY A 223 -3.98 -5.31 -7.54
N ASP A 224 -4.39 -6.56 -7.71
CA ASP A 224 -4.70 -7.16 -9.00
C ASP A 224 -6.06 -7.87 -9.09
N GLY A 225 -6.69 -8.16 -7.94
CA GLY A 225 -7.84 -9.04 -7.82
C GLY A 225 -9.09 -8.40 -7.21
N GLY A 226 -9.01 -7.21 -6.62
CA GLY A 226 -10.15 -6.48 -6.07
C GLY A 226 -10.43 -6.74 -4.58
N ASN A 227 -9.81 -7.75 -3.98
CA ASN A 227 -9.94 -8.09 -2.56
C ASN A 227 -8.83 -7.49 -1.69
N GLU A 228 -7.92 -6.71 -2.27
CA GLU A 228 -6.79 -6.07 -1.61
C GLU A 228 -7.13 -4.68 -1.08
N ILE A 229 -6.45 -4.29 0.00
CA ILE A 229 -6.59 -2.98 0.62
C ILE A 229 -6.24 -1.89 -0.41
N GLY A 230 -7.15 -0.94 -0.56
CA GLY A 230 -7.09 0.13 -1.56
C GLY A 230 -8.11 -0.05 -2.68
N MET A 231 -8.53 -1.29 -2.98
CA MET A 231 -9.53 -1.57 -4.01
C MET A 231 -10.91 -0.98 -3.70
N GLY A 232 -11.20 -0.65 -2.43
CA GLY A 232 -12.40 0.09 -2.03
C GLY A 232 -12.47 1.53 -2.57
N ARG A 233 -11.43 2.00 -3.27
CA ARG A 233 -11.47 3.23 -4.07
C ARG A 233 -12.36 3.08 -5.31
N LEU A 234 -12.45 1.89 -5.86
CA LEU A 234 -13.33 1.59 -6.99
C LEU A 234 -14.77 1.48 -6.50
N ASP A 235 -15.73 1.81 -7.36
CA ASP A 235 -17.10 1.36 -7.11
C ASP A 235 -17.08 -0.17 -7.14
N SER A 236 -17.63 -0.78 -6.10
CA SER A 236 -17.75 -2.22 -5.95
C SER A 236 -18.33 -2.91 -7.19
N ILE A 237 -19.25 -2.26 -7.92
CA ILE A 237 -19.85 -2.85 -9.13
C ILE A 237 -18.79 -3.20 -10.19
N VAL A 238 -17.69 -2.43 -10.24
CA VAL A 238 -16.58 -2.69 -11.17
C VAL A 238 -15.91 -4.03 -10.85
N ILE A 239 -15.71 -4.34 -9.57
CA ILE A 239 -15.11 -5.60 -9.13
C ILE A 239 -16.11 -6.74 -9.28
N GLU A 240 -17.37 -6.51 -8.90
CA GLU A 240 -18.49 -7.45 -9.01
C GLU A 240 -18.71 -7.93 -10.45
N ASP A 241 -18.60 -7.05 -11.44
CA ASP A 241 -18.82 -7.38 -12.85
C ASP A 241 -17.61 -8.04 -13.53
N VAL A 242 -16.40 -7.79 -13.06
CA VAL A 242 -15.15 -8.15 -13.76
C VAL A 242 -14.46 -9.36 -13.13
N VAL A 243 -14.56 -9.51 -11.80
CA VAL A 243 -13.83 -10.52 -11.03
C VAL A 243 -14.77 -11.64 -10.60
N GLU A 244 -14.34 -12.89 -10.80
CA GLU A 244 -15.07 -14.05 -10.28
C GLU A 244 -15.24 -13.95 -8.75
N HIS A 245 -16.47 -14.10 -8.27
CA HIS A 245 -16.86 -13.89 -6.87
C HIS A 245 -16.69 -12.45 -6.36
N GLY A 246 -16.62 -11.45 -7.25
CA GLY A 246 -16.44 -10.04 -6.90
C GLY A 246 -17.44 -9.53 -5.85
N GLU A 247 -18.69 -9.99 -5.88
CA GLU A 247 -19.75 -9.64 -4.91
C GLU A 247 -19.46 -10.08 -3.48
N ARG A 248 -18.59 -11.08 -3.33
CA ARG A 248 -18.17 -11.60 -2.03
C ARG A 248 -16.83 -11.02 -1.61
N ILE A 249 -15.91 -10.79 -2.53
CA ILE A 249 -14.51 -10.52 -2.20
C ILE A 249 -14.12 -9.06 -2.24
N ALA A 250 -14.92 -8.19 -2.89
CA ALA A 250 -14.58 -6.78 -3.07
C ALA A 250 -14.21 -6.11 -1.75
N CYS A 251 -12.95 -5.65 -1.65
CA CYS A 251 -12.45 -4.97 -0.48
C CYS A 251 -13.12 -3.61 -0.32
N THR A 252 -13.44 -3.27 0.93
CA THR A 252 -14.13 -2.01 1.26
C THR A 252 -13.19 -0.90 1.70
N VAL A 253 -11.89 -1.17 1.87
CA VAL A 253 -10.92 -0.19 2.37
C VAL A 253 -10.38 0.61 1.19
N PRO A 254 -10.62 1.94 1.13
CA PRO A 254 -10.16 2.78 0.03
C PRO A 254 -8.70 3.22 0.21
N ALA A 255 -8.14 3.76 -0.88
CA ALA A 255 -6.85 4.44 -0.90
C ALA A 255 -6.98 5.83 -1.54
N ASP A 256 -6.05 6.73 -1.20
CA ASP A 256 -5.90 8.05 -1.84
C ASP A 256 -5.48 7.93 -3.30
N GLU A 257 -4.66 6.92 -3.62
CA GLU A 257 -4.31 6.49 -4.96
C GLU A 257 -4.32 4.95 -5.03
N LEU A 258 -4.87 4.41 -6.13
CA LEU A 258 -4.87 2.97 -6.39
C LEU A 258 -4.07 2.66 -7.66
N ILE A 259 -3.17 1.70 -7.58
CA ILE A 259 -2.46 1.13 -8.72
C ILE A 259 -3.00 -0.27 -8.94
N VAL A 260 -3.88 -0.40 -9.94
CA VAL A 260 -4.34 -1.71 -10.42
C VAL A 260 -3.31 -2.25 -11.41
N SER A 261 -2.86 -3.48 -11.19
CA SER A 261 -1.85 -4.17 -12.02
C SER A 261 -2.27 -5.60 -12.34
N GLY A 262 -1.61 -6.25 -13.32
CA GLY A 262 -1.83 -7.67 -13.60
C GLY A 262 -1.18 -8.62 -12.59
N THR A 263 -0.16 -8.14 -11.87
CA THR A 263 0.33 -8.72 -10.61
C THR A 263 0.71 -7.54 -9.74
N SER A 264 0.47 -7.59 -8.44
CA SER A 264 0.83 -6.53 -7.50
C SER A 264 2.33 -6.21 -7.50
N ASN A 265 3.20 -7.21 -7.69
CA ASN A 265 4.63 -7.00 -7.90
C ASN A 265 4.90 -6.08 -9.10
N TRP A 266 4.16 -6.22 -10.20
CA TRP A 266 4.26 -5.28 -11.33
C TRP A 266 3.79 -3.89 -10.96
N GLY A 267 2.74 -3.75 -10.15
CA GLY A 267 2.27 -2.46 -9.64
C GLY A 267 3.32 -1.75 -8.77
N GLY A 268 3.99 -2.48 -7.87
CA GLY A 268 5.13 -1.97 -7.09
C GLY A 268 6.28 -1.51 -8.00
N HIS A 269 6.65 -2.34 -8.98
CA HIS A 269 7.68 -2.00 -9.95
C HIS A 269 7.31 -0.79 -10.81
N ALA A 270 6.05 -0.66 -11.20
CA ALA A 270 5.54 0.46 -11.97
C ALA A 270 5.70 1.78 -11.21
N LEU A 271 5.48 1.76 -9.89
CA LEU A 271 5.69 2.90 -9.02
C LEU A 271 7.16 3.29 -8.92
N VAL A 272 8.07 2.33 -8.77
CA VAL A 272 9.52 2.58 -8.80
C VAL A 272 9.97 3.12 -10.17
N CYS A 273 9.47 2.54 -11.26
CA CYS A 273 9.70 3.01 -12.63
C CYS A 273 9.20 4.45 -12.85
N ALA A 274 8.02 4.78 -12.33
CA ALA A 274 7.46 6.13 -12.42
C ALA A 274 8.30 7.14 -11.63
N MET A 275 8.73 6.80 -10.41
CA MET A 275 9.65 7.62 -9.60
C MET A 275 10.98 7.84 -10.35
N TYR A 276 11.56 6.77 -10.91
CA TYR A 276 12.79 6.84 -11.70
C TYR A 276 12.64 7.78 -12.91
N ALA A 277 11.54 7.62 -13.67
CA ALA A 277 11.23 8.48 -14.81
C ALA A 277 11.09 9.95 -14.41
N MET A 278 10.59 10.22 -13.21
CA MET A 278 10.45 11.57 -12.65
C MET A 278 11.75 12.17 -12.09
N GLY A 279 12.87 11.42 -12.13
CA GLY A 279 14.21 11.89 -11.78
C GLY A 279 14.84 11.21 -10.57
N CYS A 280 14.19 10.22 -9.95
CA CYS A 280 14.74 9.45 -8.83
C CYS A 280 15.81 8.44 -9.31
N ARG A 281 16.94 8.92 -9.83
CA ARG A 281 17.95 8.10 -10.52
C ARG A 281 18.65 7.08 -9.63
N ARG A 282 18.64 7.26 -8.30
CA ARG A 282 19.24 6.29 -7.36
C ARG A 282 18.47 4.96 -7.31
N ALA A 283 17.24 4.90 -7.80
CA ALA A 283 16.48 3.66 -7.96
C ALA A 283 16.91 2.82 -9.20
N ALA A 284 17.85 3.29 -10.02
CA ALA A 284 18.24 2.62 -11.27
C ALA A 284 18.58 1.11 -11.14
N PRO A 285 19.26 0.65 -10.09
CA PRO A 285 19.59 -0.78 -9.94
C PRO A 285 18.36 -1.68 -9.80
N LEU A 286 17.27 -1.16 -9.25
CA LEU A 286 16.03 -1.90 -9.02
C LEU A 286 15.28 -2.19 -10.33
N LEU A 287 15.55 -1.41 -11.39
CA LEU A 287 14.99 -1.62 -12.73
C LEU A 287 15.66 -2.78 -13.51
N ASP A 288 16.49 -3.59 -12.87
CA ASP A 288 17.11 -4.76 -13.49
C ASP A 288 16.30 -6.02 -13.16
N VAL A 289 15.94 -6.78 -14.21
CA VAL A 289 15.31 -8.10 -14.08
C VAL A 289 16.12 -9.02 -13.16
N ALA A 290 17.46 -8.90 -13.14
CA ALA A 290 18.30 -9.69 -12.24
C ALA A 290 17.97 -9.45 -10.75
N TRP A 291 17.63 -8.21 -10.38
CA TRP A 291 17.22 -7.88 -9.00
C TRP A 291 15.91 -8.60 -8.65
N HIS A 292 14.88 -8.51 -9.50
CA HIS A 292 13.60 -9.21 -9.29
C HIS A 292 13.76 -10.73 -9.20
N ARG A 293 14.61 -11.31 -10.05
CA ARG A 293 14.94 -12.75 -10.02
C ARG A 293 15.55 -13.16 -8.70
N SER A 294 16.46 -12.34 -8.17
CA SER A 294 17.11 -12.61 -6.90
C SER A 294 16.09 -12.62 -5.76
N VAL A 295 15.18 -11.64 -5.71
CA VAL A 295 14.16 -11.57 -4.65
C VAL A 295 13.19 -12.74 -4.74
N LEU A 296 12.68 -13.05 -5.94
CA LEU A 296 11.76 -14.19 -6.12
C LEU A 296 12.42 -15.54 -5.83
N ALA A 297 13.71 -15.69 -6.09
CA ALA A 297 14.46 -16.88 -5.70
C ALA A 297 14.55 -17.04 -4.18
N ASP A 298 14.72 -15.94 -3.44
CA ASP A 298 14.76 -15.96 -1.98
C ASP A 298 13.39 -16.26 -1.38
N VAL A 299 12.33 -15.65 -1.91
CA VAL A 299 10.93 -15.94 -1.58
C VAL A 299 10.62 -17.42 -1.79
N ALA A 300 10.94 -17.97 -2.96
CA ALA A 300 10.72 -19.39 -3.26
C ALA A 300 11.54 -20.30 -2.33
N ARG A 301 12.81 -19.97 -2.05
CA ARG A 301 13.65 -20.76 -1.13
C ARG A 301 13.07 -20.82 0.29
N ALA A 302 12.35 -19.78 0.72
CA ALA A 302 11.67 -19.72 2.01
C ALA A 302 10.30 -20.42 2.03
N GLY A 303 9.89 -21.05 0.93
CA GLY A 303 8.61 -21.75 0.83
C GLY A 303 7.48 -20.93 0.22
N GLY A 304 7.75 -19.71 -0.26
CA GLY A 304 6.76 -18.86 -0.92
C GLY A 304 6.09 -19.56 -2.11
N LEU A 305 4.79 -19.35 -2.26
CA LEU A 305 3.97 -20.09 -3.21
C LEU A 305 3.56 -19.21 -4.38
N ASP A 306 3.47 -19.80 -5.57
CA ASP A 306 2.73 -19.18 -6.66
C ASP A 306 1.22 -19.20 -6.33
N GLY A 307 0.59 -18.02 -6.29
CA GLY A 307 -0.79 -17.81 -5.82
C GLY A 307 -1.86 -18.61 -6.57
N VAL A 308 -1.62 -18.90 -7.85
CA VAL A 308 -2.56 -19.63 -8.71
C VAL A 308 -2.33 -21.14 -8.64
N THR A 309 -1.08 -21.57 -8.80
CA THR A 309 -0.74 -23.00 -8.85
C THR A 309 -0.60 -23.63 -7.46
N MET A 310 -0.45 -22.81 -6.41
CA MET A 310 -0.19 -23.20 -5.02
C MET A 310 1.08 -24.05 -4.85
N ARG A 311 2.01 -23.93 -5.80
CA ARG A 311 3.28 -24.66 -5.80
C ARG A 311 4.40 -23.73 -5.36
N ASN A 312 5.37 -24.30 -4.66
CA ASN A 312 6.62 -23.62 -4.35
C ASN A 312 7.51 -23.58 -5.61
N THR A 313 7.24 -22.62 -6.47
CA THR A 313 8.02 -22.32 -7.68
C THR A 313 8.32 -20.82 -7.71
N PRO A 314 9.45 -20.39 -8.30
CA PRO A 314 9.80 -18.98 -8.42
C PRO A 314 9.00 -18.30 -9.54
N THR A 315 7.69 -18.49 -9.51
CA THR A 315 6.69 -17.92 -10.43
C THR A 315 5.67 -17.12 -9.63
N VAL A 316 4.93 -16.25 -10.32
CA VAL A 316 3.96 -15.34 -9.75
C VAL A 316 2.67 -15.49 -10.54
N ASP A 317 1.55 -15.72 -9.85
CA ASP A 317 0.20 -15.87 -10.43
C ASP A 317 0.07 -16.83 -11.61
N GLY A 318 0.80 -17.94 -11.59
CA GLY A 318 0.76 -18.94 -12.65
C GLY A 318 1.38 -18.47 -13.97
N LEU A 319 2.04 -17.31 -13.97
CA LEU A 319 2.72 -16.78 -15.13
C LEU A 319 4.01 -17.56 -15.39
N SER A 320 4.30 -17.79 -16.68
CA SER A 320 5.61 -18.26 -17.06
C SER A 320 6.67 -17.20 -16.74
N GLU A 321 7.88 -17.68 -16.43
CA GLU A 321 9.04 -16.83 -16.21
C GLU A 321 9.23 -15.78 -17.33
N GLU A 322 9.12 -16.22 -18.58
CA GLU A 322 9.26 -15.35 -19.75
C GLU A 322 8.22 -14.22 -19.73
N ARG A 323 6.95 -14.55 -19.50
CA ARG A 323 5.86 -13.57 -19.48
C ARG A 323 6.04 -12.58 -18.33
N TYR A 324 6.37 -13.06 -17.14
CA TYR A 324 6.58 -12.22 -15.96
C TYR A 324 7.71 -11.21 -16.16
N TYR A 325 8.91 -11.67 -16.52
CA TYR A 325 10.06 -10.78 -16.65
C TYR A 325 10.06 -9.95 -17.94
N ARG A 326 9.33 -10.36 -18.98
CA ARG A 326 9.08 -9.49 -20.14
C ARG A 326 8.36 -8.22 -19.72
N GLN A 327 7.39 -8.32 -18.81
CA GLN A 327 6.61 -7.16 -18.36
C GLN A 327 7.45 -6.19 -17.52
N ILE A 328 8.24 -6.72 -16.59
CA ILE A 328 9.24 -5.95 -15.82
C ILE A 328 10.19 -5.19 -16.77
N ARG A 329 10.78 -5.89 -17.75
CA ARG A 329 11.70 -5.27 -18.71
C ARG A 329 11.02 -4.15 -19.49
N MET A 330 9.79 -4.37 -19.95
CA MET A 330 9.03 -3.37 -20.70
C MET A 330 8.79 -2.10 -19.88
N MET A 331 8.33 -2.21 -18.64
CA MET A 331 8.16 -1.04 -17.74
C MET A 331 9.47 -0.30 -17.51
N SER A 332 10.54 -1.05 -17.24
CA SER A 332 11.89 -0.51 -17.05
C SER A 332 12.43 0.23 -18.28
N ASP A 333 12.20 -0.29 -19.49
CA ASP A 333 12.62 0.35 -20.73
C ASP A 333 11.81 1.62 -21.02
N ILE A 334 10.49 1.61 -20.79
CA ILE A 334 9.64 2.80 -20.86
C ILE A 334 10.15 3.88 -19.88
N ALA A 335 10.48 3.51 -18.64
CA ALA A 335 10.99 4.42 -17.63
C ALA A 335 12.32 5.08 -18.04
N ARG A 336 13.21 4.28 -18.66
CA ARG A 336 14.49 4.74 -19.25
C ARG A 336 14.31 5.58 -20.51
N GLY A 337 13.11 5.61 -21.09
CA GLY A 337 12.82 6.31 -22.35
C GLY A 337 13.36 5.57 -23.58
N ARG A 338 13.55 4.25 -23.47
CA ARG A 338 13.85 3.36 -24.60
C ARG A 338 12.54 3.03 -25.31
N ARG A 339 12.64 2.77 -26.62
CA ARG A 339 11.51 2.33 -27.45
C ARG A 339 11.43 0.82 -27.44
#